data_AF-A0A143XRJ4-F1
#
_entry.id   AF-A0A143XRJ4-F1
#
_cell.length_a   1.000
_cell.length_b   1.000
_cell.length_c   1.000
_cell.angle_alpha   90.00
_cell.angle_beta   90.00
_cell.angle_gamma   90.00
#
_symmetry.space_group_name_H-M   'P 1'
#
loop_
_entity.id
_entity.type
_entity.pdbx_description
1 polymer ?
#
loop_
_entity_poly.entity_id
_entity_poly.type
_entity_poly.pdbx_seq_one_letter_code
_entity_poly.pdbx_strand_id
1 'polypeptide(L)'
;MKIIELNLVDFDFWYLMSKEEVENRMEGLRRRYPKRNLVPFARRDDRNDIACFEVEKGNKVEIIHDFASVGYEQRKEYDSFWDWFRDAWRDDLVRMVE
;
A
#
# COMPACT_ATOMS: atom_id res chain seq x y z
N MET A 1 -3.78 -14.18 9.22
CA MET A 1 -2.89 -13.06 9.60
C MET A 1 -3.54 -12.35 10.77
N LYS A 2 -2.83 -12.14 11.88
CA LYS A 2 -3.45 -11.75 13.16
C LYS A 2 -4.27 -10.44 13.09
N ILE A 3 -3.87 -9.49 12.26
CA ILE A 3 -4.56 -8.20 12.13
C ILE A 3 -5.98 -8.34 11.53
N ILE A 4 -6.19 -9.29 10.62
CA ILE A 4 -7.51 -9.55 10.03
C ILE A 4 -8.43 -10.17 11.09
N GLU A 5 -7.92 -11.12 11.88
CA GLU A 5 -8.67 -11.73 12.99
C GLU A 5 -9.08 -10.71 14.05
N LEU A 6 -8.27 -9.68 14.25
CA LEU A 6 -8.52 -8.59 15.19
C LEU A 6 -9.40 -7.47 14.59
N ASN A 7 -9.89 -7.62 13.36
CA ASN A 7 -10.62 -6.60 12.60
C ASN A 7 -9.87 -5.26 12.48
N LEU A 8 -8.54 -5.31 12.52
CA LEU A 8 -7.65 -4.19 12.23
C LEU A 8 -7.43 -4.18 10.71
N VAL A 9 -8.45 -3.75 9.97
CA VAL A 9 -8.45 -3.73 8.50
C VAL A 9 -8.73 -2.33 7.91
N ASP A 10 -9.10 -1.38 8.78
CA ASP A 10 -9.41 0.01 8.49
C ASP A 10 -8.63 0.89 9.49
N PHE A 11 -7.71 1.69 8.97
CA PHE A 11 -6.87 2.63 9.71
C PHE A 11 -6.94 4.01 9.01
N ASP A 12 -8.12 4.62 9.09
CA ASP A 12 -8.55 5.94 8.58
C ASP A 12 -8.30 6.17 7.09
N PHE A 13 -7.04 6.35 6.69
CA PHE A 13 -6.68 6.54 5.30
C PHE A 13 -6.37 5.25 4.56
N TRP A 14 -5.95 4.19 5.26
CA TRP A 14 -5.48 2.95 4.64
C TRP A 14 -6.48 1.80 4.80
N TYR A 15 -6.77 1.16 3.68
CA TYR A 15 -7.69 0.03 3.59
C TYR A 15 -6.97 -1.17 2.99
N LEU A 16 -7.05 -2.33 3.66
CA LEU A 16 -6.64 -3.58 3.02
C LEU A 16 -7.58 -3.87 1.85
N MET A 17 -7.01 -4.15 0.68
CA MET A 17 -7.78 -4.44 -0.52
C MET A 17 -8.39 -5.83 -0.43
N SER A 18 -9.64 -5.96 -0.90
CA SER A 18 -10.25 -7.24 -1.23
C SER A 18 -9.49 -7.92 -2.38
N LYS A 19 -9.72 -9.22 -2.57
CA LYS A 19 -9.12 -9.98 -3.68
C LYS A 19 -9.42 -9.34 -5.04
N GLU A 20 -10.67 -8.93 -5.27
CA GLU A 20 -11.09 -8.31 -6.53
C GLU A 20 -10.39 -6.97 -6.77
N GLU A 21 -10.26 -6.14 -5.73
CA GLU A 21 -9.51 -4.89 -5.80
C GLU A 21 -8.03 -5.12 -6.12
N VAL A 22 -7.39 -6.13 -5.50
CA VAL A 22 -6.00 -6.49 -5.79
C VAL A 22 -5.84 -6.92 -7.24
N GLU A 23 -6.70 -7.80 -7.75
CA GLU A 23 -6.63 -8.31 -9.13
C GLU A 23 -6.77 -7.17 -10.15
N ASN A 24 -7.79 -6.33 -9.99
CA ASN A 24 -8.03 -5.15 -10.84
C ASN A 24 -6.84 -4.18 -10.77
N ARG A 25 -6.31 -3.94 -9.57
CA ARG A 25 -5.19 -3.02 -9.38
C ARG A 25 -3.90 -3.55 -10.01
N MET A 26 -3.62 -4.84 -9.84
CA MET A 26 -2.45 -5.49 -10.44
C MET A 26 -2.44 -5.36 -11.96
N GLU A 27 -3.59 -5.52 -12.62
CA GLU A 27 -3.68 -5.33 -14.07
C GLU A 27 -3.29 -3.90 -14.48
N GLY A 28 -3.81 -2.90 -13.77
CA GLY A 28 -3.46 -1.50 -14.00
C GLY A 28 -1.97 -1.21 -13.79
N LEU A 29 -1.39 -1.71 -12.70
CA LEU A 29 0.02 -1.52 -12.39
C LEU A 29 0.95 -2.15 -13.43
N ARG A 30 0.63 -3.35 -13.93
CA ARG A 30 1.43 -3.99 -14.99
C ARG A 30 1.44 -3.17 -16.28
N ARG A 31 0.34 -2.51 -16.61
CA ARG A 31 0.24 -1.64 -17.80
C ARG A 31 1.02 -0.33 -17.61
N ARG A 32 0.93 0.28 -16.42
CA ARG A 32 1.57 1.57 -16.13
C ARG A 32 3.07 1.44 -15.83
N TYR A 33 3.46 0.39 -15.11
CA TYR A 33 4.83 0.17 -14.63
C TYR A 33 5.34 -1.21 -15.06
N PRO A 34 5.47 -1.49 -16.38
CA PRO A 34 5.78 -2.84 -16.89
C PRO A 34 7.16 -3.38 -16.48
N LYS A 35 8.04 -2.54 -15.94
CA LYS A 35 9.36 -2.93 -15.42
C LYS A 35 9.36 -3.29 -13.93
N ARG A 36 8.21 -3.18 -13.26
CA ARG A 36 8.05 -3.47 -11.84
C ARG A 36 7.05 -4.59 -11.65
N ASN A 37 7.34 -5.50 -10.72
CA ASN A 37 6.45 -6.61 -10.40
C ASN A 37 5.80 -6.36 -9.03
N LEU A 38 4.80 -5.49 -9.04
CA LEU A 38 4.10 -4.99 -7.86
C LEU A 38 2.87 -5.83 -7.53
N VAL A 39 2.74 -6.20 -6.25
CA VAL A 39 1.59 -6.88 -5.67
C VAL A 39 0.97 -5.94 -4.62
N PRO A 40 -0.09 -5.18 -4.96
CA PRO A 40 -0.75 -4.28 -4.03
C PRO A 40 -1.52 -5.07 -2.97
N PHE A 41 -1.55 -4.53 -1.76
CA PHE A 41 -2.34 -5.12 -0.66
C PHE A 41 -3.14 -4.09 0.14
N ALA A 42 -2.81 -2.80 0.04
CA ALA A 42 -3.59 -1.73 0.65
C ALA A 42 -3.68 -0.50 -0.25
N ARG A 43 -4.80 0.23 -0.17
CA ARG A 43 -5.00 1.54 -0.81
C ARG A 43 -5.16 2.63 0.22
N ARG A 44 -4.79 3.84 -0.19
CA ARG A 44 -5.12 5.07 0.51
C ARG A 44 -6.39 5.72 -0.06
N ASP A 45 -7.19 6.38 0.76
CA ASP A 45 -8.47 6.97 0.32
C ASP A 45 -8.38 8.45 -0.10
N ASP A 46 -7.45 9.21 0.49
CA ASP A 46 -7.25 10.64 0.19
C ASP A 46 -6.46 10.90 -1.10
N ARG A 47 -5.75 9.88 -1.61
CA ARG A 47 -4.90 9.98 -2.81
C ARG A 47 -4.64 8.61 -3.41
N ASN A 48 -4.10 8.59 -4.61
CA ASN A 48 -3.81 7.37 -5.37
C ASN A 48 -2.63 6.54 -4.83
N ASP A 49 -2.24 6.69 -3.56
CA ASP A 49 -1.17 5.91 -2.97
C ASP A 49 -1.66 4.48 -2.68
N ILE A 50 -0.79 3.51 -2.97
CA ILE A 50 -1.00 2.09 -2.65
C ILE A 50 0.25 1.52 -1.98
N ALA A 51 0.05 0.57 -1.08
CA ALA A 51 1.12 -0.21 -0.51
C ALA A 51 1.25 -1.53 -1.29
N CYS A 52 2.46 -1.81 -1.75
CA CYS A 52 2.79 -2.99 -2.55
C CYS A 52 3.93 -3.78 -1.92
N PHE A 53 3.89 -5.10 -2.09
CA PHE A 53 5.13 -5.88 -2.16
C PHE A 53 5.67 -5.79 -3.58
N GLU A 54 6.99 -5.86 -3.73
CA GLU A 54 7.64 -5.99 -5.03
C GLU A 54 8.44 -7.29 -5.08
N VAL A 55 8.19 -8.09 -6.11
CA VAL A 55 8.89 -9.37 -6.28
C VAL A 55 10.40 -9.11 -6.37
N GLU A 56 11.20 -9.98 -5.74
CA GLU A 56 12.66 -9.86 -5.58
C GLU A 56 13.15 -8.81 -4.58
N LYS A 57 12.27 -8.00 -3.96
CA LYS A 57 12.64 -7.06 -2.88
C LYS A 57 12.45 -7.60 -1.45
N GLY A 58 12.14 -8.89 -1.32
CA GLY A 58 11.97 -9.54 -0.02
C GLY A 58 10.71 -9.06 0.71
N ASN A 59 10.84 -8.71 1.99
CA ASN A 59 9.71 -8.34 2.86
C ASN A 59 9.39 -6.84 2.86
N LYS A 60 10.04 -6.06 2.00
CA LYS A 60 9.87 -4.61 1.94
C LYS A 60 8.49 -4.22 1.42
N VAL A 61 8.00 -3.08 1.91
CA VAL A 61 6.76 -2.47 1.42
C VAL A 61 7.08 -1.20 0.66
N GLU A 62 6.57 -1.11 -0.56
CA GLU A 62 6.70 0.02 -1.46
C GLU A 62 5.42 0.85 -1.44
N ILE A 63 5.54 2.15 -1.17
CA ILE A 63 4.44 3.09 -1.36
C ILE A 63 4.54 3.67 -2.76
N ILE A 64 3.52 3.34 -3.56
CA ILE A 64 3.43 3.71 -4.97
C ILE A 64 2.30 4.72 -5.13
N HIS A 65 2.62 5.90 -5.68
CA HIS A 65 1.61 6.84 -6.15
C HIS A 65 1.12 6.38 -7.51
N ASP A 66 0.05 5.60 -7.49
CA ASP A 66 -0.55 5.05 -8.70
C ASP A 66 -0.99 6.18 -9.64
N PHE A 67 -0.87 5.94 -10.94
CA PHE A 67 -1.07 6.92 -12.03
C PHE A 67 0.01 8.00 -12.19
N ALA A 68 1.06 8.03 -11.37
CA ALA A 68 2.26 8.82 -11.69
C ALA A 68 2.94 8.32 -12.98
N SER A 69 3.68 9.21 -13.65
CA SER A 69 4.57 8.81 -14.75
C SER A 69 5.67 7.86 -14.25
N VAL A 70 6.11 6.96 -15.13
CA VAL A 70 7.18 6.00 -14.83
C VAL A 70 8.42 6.71 -14.31
N GLY A 71 8.94 6.25 -13.17
CA GLY A 71 10.09 6.81 -12.46
C GLY A 71 9.73 7.80 -11.35
N TYR A 72 8.46 8.22 -11.25
CA TYR A 72 7.96 9.16 -10.24
C TYR A 72 6.96 8.52 -9.28
N GLU A 73 6.58 7.26 -9.51
CA GLU A 73 5.58 6.56 -8.71
C GLU A 73 6.09 6.16 -7.32
N GLN A 74 7.40 5.99 -7.14
CA GLN A 74 7.97 5.60 -5.85
C GLN A 74 7.92 6.75 -4.84
N ARG A 75 7.25 6.56 -3.71
CA ARG A 75 7.14 7.58 -2.64
C ARG A 75 7.93 7.23 -1.40
N LYS A 76 7.87 5.98 -0.95
CA LYS A 76 8.49 5.53 0.31
C LYS A 76 8.72 4.03 0.27
N GLU A 77 9.77 3.59 0.95
CA GLU A 77 10.07 2.18 1.17
C GLU A 77 10.08 1.92 2.67
N TYR A 78 9.57 0.77 3.09
CA TYR A 78 9.66 0.26 4.46
C TYR A 78 10.35 -1.09 4.46
N ASP A 79 11.13 -1.39 5.50
CA ASP A 79 11.86 -2.65 5.62
C ASP A 79 10.94 -3.88 5.84
N SER A 80 9.74 -3.65 6.36
CA SER A 80 8.76 -4.70 6.60
C SER A 80 7.32 -4.20 6.55
N PHE A 81 6.38 -5.15 6.42
CA PHE A 81 4.95 -4.92 6.62
C PHE A 81 4.66 -4.22 7.96
N TRP A 82 5.35 -4.61 9.04
CA TRP A 82 5.11 -4.04 10.36
C TRP A 82 5.57 -2.59 10.47
N ASP A 83 6.62 -2.20 9.75
CA ASP A 83 7.09 -0.81 9.73
C ASP A 83 6.06 0.07 9.01
N TRP A 84 5.54 -0.41 7.87
CA TRP A 84 4.43 0.25 7.18
C TRP A 84 3.19 0.34 8.06
N PHE A 85 2.77 -0.78 8.67
CA PHE A 85 1.56 -0.85 9.48
C PHE A 85 1.59 0.11 10.68
N ARG A 86 2.76 0.22 11.35
CA ARG A 86 2.92 1.18 12.45
C ARG A 86 2.84 2.63 11.99
N ASP A 87 3.32 2.94 10.79
CA ASP A 87 3.24 4.30 10.24
C ASP A 87 1.83 4.63 9.76
N ALA A 88 1.16 3.68 9.09
CA ALA A 88 -0.24 3.78 8.67
C ALA A 88 -1.14 4.12 9.87
N TRP A 89 -0.94 3.46 11.01
CA TRP A 89 -1.69 3.76 12.25
C TRP A 89 -1.30 5.09 12.92
N ARG A 90 -0.08 5.59 12.69
CA ARG A 90 0.35 6.89 13.26
C ARG A 90 -0.29 8.06 12.54
N ASP A 91 -0.48 7.96 11.22
CA ASP A 91 -1.23 8.97 10.45
C ASP A 91 -2.63 9.21 11.09
N ASP A 92 -3.28 8.15 11.61
CA ASP A 92 -4.58 8.24 12.30
C ASP A 92 -4.48 8.96 13.65
N LEU A 93 -3.46 8.65 14.46
CA LEU A 93 -3.32 9.19 15.81
C LEU A 93 -3.02 10.69 15.84
N VAL A 94 -2.33 11.22 14.82
CA VAL A 94 -1.99 12.66 14.74
C VAL A 94 -3.23 13.53 14.60
N ARG A 95 -4.36 12.99 14.09
CA ARG A 95 -5.60 13.75 13.89
C ARG A 95 -6.65 13.58 14.98
N MET A 96 -6.52 12.61 15.89
CA MET A 96 -7.40 12.52 17.06
C MET A 96 -7.08 13.55 18.16
N VAL A 97 -6.01 14.33 17.98
CA VAL A 97 -5.56 15.40 18.88
C VAL A 97 -5.64 16.80 18.25
N GLU A 98 -6.20 16.91 17.05
CA GLU A 98 -6.58 18.18 16.39
C GLU A 98 -8.10 18.35 16.39
#